data_AF-A0A0N5BBM0-F1
#
_entry.id   AF-A0A0N5BBM0-F1
#
_cell.length_a   1.000
_cell.length_b   1.000
_cell.length_c   1.000
_cell.angle_alpha   90.00
_cell.angle_beta   90.00
_cell.angle_gamma   90.00
#
_symmetry.space_group_name_H-M   'P 1'
#
loop_
_entity.id
_entity.type
_entity.pdbx_description
1 polymer ?
#
loop_
_entity_poly.entity_id
_entity_poly.type
_entity_poly.pdbx_seq_one_letter_code
_entity_poly.pdbx_strand_id
1 'polypeptide(L)'
;MLSKRLSKNYKNKTKDIIWLVSNCKTPSGRMVSVNALRKYLNVNQYGACNKRRLSISDDEKKKLFEKHYFYIASENTDCKHYITEKFFERLFFNSIPIVSVRKLYDGYAPPNSFIAMDDFESPEEMGVFLNELKNNKTEYLKYFEYRKLGWEQKKEIPSTRCFLCKELIKFHKSKKHSVYPDIQKWQKESNECLPENYIPRKWNITGF
;
A
#
# COMPACT_ATOMS: atom_id res chain seq x y z
N MET A 1 -26.40 -1.67 -4.17
CA MET A 1 -25.66 -1.29 -5.40
C MET A 1 -24.18 -1.71 -5.36
N LEU A 2 -23.45 -1.39 -4.27
CA LEU A 2 -22.02 -1.72 -4.09
C LEU A 2 -21.72 -3.23 -4.13
N SER A 3 -22.49 -4.07 -3.42
CA SER A 3 -22.30 -5.52 -3.39
C SER A 3 -22.39 -6.18 -4.78
N LYS A 4 -23.39 -5.79 -5.59
CA LYS A 4 -23.54 -6.24 -6.98
C LYS A 4 -22.33 -5.83 -7.84
N ARG A 5 -21.83 -4.59 -7.68
CA ARG A 5 -20.65 -4.09 -8.40
C ARG A 5 -19.38 -4.85 -8.01
N LEU A 6 -19.14 -5.07 -6.73
CA LEU A 6 -17.97 -5.82 -6.24
C LEU A 6 -18.02 -7.29 -6.69
N SER A 7 -19.20 -7.91 -6.64
CA SER A 7 -19.43 -9.27 -7.15
C SER A 7 -19.16 -9.39 -8.65
N LYS A 8 -19.57 -8.39 -9.46
CA LYS A 8 -19.23 -8.32 -10.90
C LYS A 8 -17.73 -8.10 -11.12
N ASN A 9 -17.10 -7.21 -10.35
CA ASN A 9 -15.67 -6.96 -10.46
C ASN A 9 -14.84 -8.22 -10.13
N TYR A 10 -15.19 -8.94 -9.06
CA TYR A 10 -14.55 -10.22 -8.70
C TYR A 10 -14.54 -11.21 -9.88
N LYS A 11 -15.67 -11.36 -10.59
CA LYS A 11 -15.77 -12.25 -11.76
C LYS A 11 -14.86 -11.85 -12.93
N ASN A 12 -14.46 -10.58 -13.00
CA ASN A 12 -13.59 -10.07 -14.06
C ASN A 12 -12.09 -10.18 -13.74
N LYS A 13 -11.74 -10.63 -12.53
CA LYS A 13 -10.35 -10.79 -12.11
C LYS A 13 -9.76 -12.03 -12.73
N THR A 14 -8.55 -11.88 -13.26
CA THR A 14 -7.85 -12.93 -14.02
C THR A 14 -6.37 -12.98 -13.70
N LYS A 15 -5.86 -12.05 -12.89
CA LYS A 15 -4.43 -11.89 -12.59
C LYS A 15 -4.21 -11.76 -11.09
N ASP A 16 -3.09 -12.25 -10.59
CA ASP A 16 -2.84 -12.28 -9.15
C ASP A 16 -2.49 -10.90 -8.61
N ILE A 17 -1.28 -10.41 -8.92
CA ILE A 17 -0.71 -9.21 -8.30
C ILE A 17 -0.26 -8.23 -9.38
N ILE A 18 -0.60 -6.94 -9.24
CA ILE A 18 0.03 -5.85 -9.99
C ILE A 18 0.97 -5.04 -9.11
N TRP A 19 2.10 -4.60 -9.67
CA TRP A 19 3.02 -3.70 -8.98
C TRP A 19 3.57 -2.62 -9.89
N LEU A 20 3.34 -1.35 -9.53
CA LEU A 20 3.95 -0.19 -10.19
C LEU A 20 5.13 0.30 -9.37
N VAL A 21 6.34 0.18 -9.92
CA VAL A 21 7.57 0.44 -9.17
C VAL A 21 8.67 1.05 -10.04
N SER A 22 9.21 2.17 -9.57
CA SER A 22 10.28 2.89 -10.24
C SER A 22 11.52 3.14 -9.37
N ASN A 23 11.44 2.89 -8.06
CA ASN A 23 12.60 2.95 -7.16
C ASN A 23 12.97 1.52 -6.70
N CYS A 24 14.10 1.01 -7.15
CA CYS A 24 14.41 -0.43 -7.08
C CYS A 24 15.29 -0.80 -5.88
N LYS A 25 16.02 0.16 -5.33
CA LYS A 25 16.88 -0.04 -4.16
C LYS A 25 16.33 0.83 -3.05
N THR A 26 15.62 0.21 -2.11
CA THR A 26 14.89 0.94 -1.07
C THR A 26 15.12 0.28 0.29
N PRO A 27 15.23 1.07 1.39
CA PRO A 27 15.44 0.54 2.74
C PRO A 27 14.43 -0.54 3.17
N SER A 28 13.19 -0.50 2.70
CA SER A 28 12.18 -1.52 3.01
C SER A 28 12.53 -2.93 2.51
N GLY A 29 13.46 -3.06 1.55
CA GLY A 29 13.78 -4.36 0.95
C GLY A 29 12.66 -4.91 0.06
N ARG A 30 11.67 -4.10 -0.31
CA ARG A 30 10.47 -4.53 -1.03
C ARG A 30 10.72 -5.29 -2.34
N MET A 31 11.82 -5.00 -3.05
CA MET A 31 12.20 -5.77 -4.24
C MET A 31 12.53 -7.22 -3.88
N VAL A 32 13.22 -7.44 -2.77
CA VAL A 32 13.60 -8.77 -2.27
C VAL A 32 12.34 -9.54 -1.86
N SER A 33 11.48 -8.95 -1.04
CA SER A 33 10.24 -9.56 -0.58
C SER A 33 9.31 -9.92 -1.73
N VAL A 34 9.07 -8.97 -2.66
CA VAL A 34 8.19 -9.22 -3.82
C VAL A 34 8.80 -10.26 -4.76
N ASN A 35 10.13 -10.28 -4.93
CA ASN A 35 10.78 -11.31 -5.74
C ASN A 35 10.65 -12.71 -5.12
N ALA A 36 10.69 -12.84 -3.80
CA ALA A 36 10.43 -14.13 -3.14
C ALA A 36 8.98 -14.58 -3.34
N LEU A 37 8.01 -13.66 -3.27
CA LEU A 37 6.59 -13.95 -3.47
C LEU A 37 6.26 -14.40 -4.92
N ARG A 38 7.07 -14.02 -5.91
CA ARG A 38 6.91 -14.45 -7.32
C ARG A 38 6.93 -15.97 -7.52
N LYS A 39 7.47 -16.73 -6.56
CA LYS A 39 7.47 -18.21 -6.60
C LYS A 39 6.07 -18.80 -6.45
N TYR A 40 5.15 -18.07 -5.79
CA TYR A 40 3.82 -18.57 -5.42
C TYR A 40 2.68 -17.91 -6.19
N LEU A 41 2.90 -16.68 -6.70
CA LEU A 41 1.91 -15.86 -7.40
C LEU A 41 2.54 -15.10 -8.57
N ASN A 42 1.76 -14.87 -9.62
CA ASN A 42 2.21 -14.07 -10.74
C ASN A 42 2.21 -12.56 -10.40
N VAL A 43 3.39 -11.95 -10.35
CA VAL A 43 3.54 -10.50 -10.15
C VAL A 43 3.75 -9.78 -11.48
N ASN A 44 2.68 -9.12 -11.95
CA ASN A 44 2.70 -8.20 -13.08
C ASN A 44 3.33 -6.86 -12.67
N GLN A 45 4.65 -6.79 -12.77
CA GLN A 45 5.43 -5.58 -12.50
C GLN A 45 5.48 -4.64 -13.71
N TYR A 46 5.38 -3.34 -13.45
CA TYR A 46 5.58 -2.26 -14.41
C TYR A 46 6.35 -1.11 -13.77
N GLY A 47 7.01 -0.30 -14.60
CA GLY A 47 7.78 0.88 -14.17
C GLY A 47 9.25 0.79 -14.53
N ALA A 48 10.07 1.68 -13.94
CA ALA A 48 11.48 1.78 -14.29
C ALA A 48 12.29 0.53 -13.89
N CYS A 49 11.89 -0.16 -12.81
CA CYS A 49 12.63 -1.31 -12.28
C CYS A 49 12.61 -2.56 -13.15
N ASN A 50 11.75 -2.62 -14.16
CA ASN A 50 11.76 -3.68 -15.16
C ASN A 50 11.59 -3.16 -16.60
N LYS A 51 11.86 -1.85 -16.82
CA LYS A 51 11.77 -1.19 -18.13
C LYS A 51 10.39 -1.28 -18.83
N ARG A 52 9.32 -1.62 -18.09
CA ARG A 52 7.95 -1.71 -18.62
C ARG A 52 7.11 -0.53 -18.13
N ARG A 53 7.45 0.69 -18.53
CA ARG A 53 6.69 1.89 -18.14
C ARG A 53 5.30 1.85 -18.77
N LEU A 54 4.29 2.27 -18.00
CA LEU A 54 2.92 2.41 -18.49
C LEU A 54 2.70 3.85 -18.96
N SER A 55 2.18 4.00 -20.18
CA SER A 55 1.71 5.27 -20.74
C SER A 55 0.23 5.14 -21.05
N ILE A 56 -0.59 5.11 -20.00
CA ILE A 56 -2.03 4.89 -20.07
C ILE A 56 -2.77 5.94 -19.22
N SER A 57 -4.01 6.24 -19.57
CA SER A 57 -4.89 7.12 -18.79
C SER A 57 -5.21 6.55 -17.40
N ASP A 58 -5.71 7.40 -16.48
CA ASP A 58 -6.13 6.95 -15.15
C ASP A 58 -7.27 5.93 -15.19
N ASP A 59 -8.18 6.04 -16.16
CA ASP A 59 -9.26 5.07 -16.34
C ASP A 59 -8.74 3.72 -16.83
N GLU A 60 -7.75 3.71 -17.73
CA GLU A 60 -7.08 2.48 -18.17
C GLU A 60 -6.27 1.86 -17.03
N LYS A 61 -5.57 2.70 -16.24
CA LYS A 61 -4.85 2.26 -15.05
C LYS A 61 -5.80 1.63 -14.05
N LYS A 62 -6.94 2.25 -13.77
CA LYS A 62 -7.98 1.68 -12.90
C LYS A 62 -8.48 0.34 -13.42
N LYS A 63 -8.82 0.23 -14.72
CA LYS A 63 -9.22 -1.04 -15.35
C LYS A 63 -8.12 -2.10 -15.23
N LEU A 64 -6.85 -1.71 -15.38
CA LEU A 64 -5.71 -2.61 -15.22
C LEU A 64 -5.63 -3.14 -13.79
N PHE A 65 -5.71 -2.29 -12.76
CA PHE A 65 -5.73 -2.74 -11.37
C PHE A 65 -6.94 -3.63 -11.09
N GLU A 66 -8.13 -3.25 -11.56
CA GLU A 66 -9.38 -3.99 -11.32
C GLU A 66 -9.37 -5.43 -11.88
N LYS A 67 -8.51 -5.74 -12.88
CA LYS A 67 -8.26 -7.11 -13.39
C LYS A 67 -7.41 -7.99 -12.46
N HIS A 68 -6.72 -7.40 -11.48
CA HIS A 68 -5.87 -8.10 -10.52
C HIS A 68 -6.59 -8.29 -9.18
N TYR A 69 -6.32 -9.37 -8.47
CA TYR A 69 -6.83 -9.58 -7.10
C TYR A 69 -6.13 -8.64 -6.11
N PHE A 70 -4.82 -8.50 -6.23
CA PHE A 70 -4.00 -7.75 -5.29
C PHE A 70 -3.14 -6.71 -6.00
N TYR A 71 -2.67 -5.72 -5.25
CA TYR A 71 -1.62 -4.83 -5.69
C TYR A 71 -0.62 -4.54 -4.58
N ILE A 72 0.65 -4.38 -4.94
CA ILE A 72 1.68 -4.02 -3.96
C ILE A 72 1.62 -2.51 -3.70
N ALA A 73 1.40 -2.15 -2.44
CA ALA A 73 1.36 -0.79 -1.89
C ALA A 73 2.54 -0.51 -0.94
N SER A 74 3.53 -1.40 -0.88
CA SER A 74 4.72 -1.26 -0.03
C SER A 74 5.53 0.00 -0.37
N GLU A 75 5.91 0.71 0.70
CA GLU A 75 6.65 1.96 0.66
C GLU A 75 8.15 1.75 0.46
N ASN A 76 8.86 2.83 0.14
CA ASN A 76 10.32 2.76 -0.04
C ASN A 76 11.04 2.51 1.32
N THR A 77 10.46 2.98 2.41
CA THR A 77 10.98 2.81 3.77
C THR A 77 9.79 2.53 4.68
N ASP A 78 9.95 1.63 5.65
CA ASP A 78 8.88 1.26 6.57
C ASP A 78 8.98 2.14 7.83
N CYS A 79 8.35 3.32 7.78
CA CYS A 79 8.33 4.29 8.89
C CYS A 79 6.92 4.63 9.34
N LYS A 80 6.79 5.00 10.61
CA LYS A 80 5.57 5.59 11.14
C LYS A 80 5.26 6.87 10.37
N HIS A 81 3.98 7.10 10.09
CA HIS A 81 3.44 8.24 9.33
C HIS A 81 3.85 8.31 7.84
N TYR A 82 4.71 7.42 7.33
CA TYR A 82 5.12 7.42 5.92
C TYR A 82 4.22 6.50 5.09
N ILE A 83 2.94 6.85 4.97
CA ILE A 83 1.97 6.18 4.08
C ILE A 83 1.61 7.15 2.96
N THR A 84 1.85 6.77 1.71
CA THR A 84 1.79 7.71 0.59
C THR A 84 0.70 7.35 -0.42
N GLU A 85 0.81 7.94 -1.61
CA GLU A 85 -0.06 7.71 -2.75
C GLU A 85 -0.20 6.23 -3.12
N LYS A 86 0.83 5.42 -2.84
CA LYS A 86 0.85 3.98 -3.12
C LYS A 86 -0.29 3.26 -2.43
N PHE A 87 -0.66 3.68 -1.23
CA PHE A 87 -1.82 3.15 -0.52
C PHE A 87 -3.09 3.96 -0.84
N PHE A 88 -3.07 5.27 -0.62
CA PHE A 88 -4.28 6.09 -0.60
C PHE A 88 -4.94 6.29 -1.98
N GLU A 89 -4.17 6.44 -3.06
CA GLU A 89 -4.77 6.61 -4.40
C GLU A 89 -5.44 5.34 -4.91
N ARG A 90 -5.07 4.18 -4.36
CA ARG A 90 -5.42 2.85 -4.92
C ARG A 90 -6.37 2.08 -4.00
N LEU A 91 -6.57 2.53 -2.77
CA LEU A 91 -7.48 1.92 -1.79
C LEU A 91 -8.89 1.70 -2.37
N PHE A 92 -9.34 2.57 -3.26
CA PHE A 92 -10.68 2.52 -3.86
C PHE A 92 -10.75 1.72 -5.17
N PHE A 93 -9.62 1.20 -5.67
CA PHE A 93 -9.65 0.19 -6.73
C PHE A 93 -10.19 -1.12 -6.15
N ASN A 94 -10.84 -1.95 -6.95
CA ASN A 94 -11.45 -3.19 -6.44
C ASN A 94 -10.42 -4.32 -6.26
N SER A 95 -9.19 -3.98 -5.87
CA SER A 95 -8.07 -4.90 -5.69
C SER A 95 -7.47 -4.63 -4.32
N ILE A 96 -7.08 -5.67 -3.59
CA ILE A 96 -6.67 -5.55 -2.19
C ILE A 96 -5.20 -5.06 -2.12
N PRO A 97 -4.90 -3.97 -1.38
CA PRO A 97 -3.52 -3.56 -1.13
C PRO A 97 -2.75 -4.60 -0.32
N ILE A 98 -1.52 -4.86 -0.74
CA ILE A 98 -0.50 -5.56 0.02
C ILE A 98 0.53 -4.54 0.50
N VAL A 99 0.64 -4.37 1.81
CA VAL A 99 1.58 -3.44 2.46
C VAL A 99 2.74 -4.19 3.12
N SER A 100 3.79 -3.49 3.55
CA SER A 100 4.90 -4.14 4.25
C SER A 100 4.48 -4.56 5.67
N VAL A 101 4.12 -3.60 6.52
CA VAL A 101 4.02 -3.81 7.98
C VAL A 101 2.68 -3.31 8.52
N ARG A 102 1.87 -4.18 9.13
CA ARG A 102 0.50 -3.88 9.56
C ARG A 102 0.41 -2.67 10.49
N LYS A 103 1.23 -2.66 11.55
CA LYS A 103 1.19 -1.61 12.59
C LYS A 103 1.43 -0.19 12.05
N LEU A 104 2.06 -0.06 10.89
CA LEU A 104 2.31 1.26 10.28
C LEU A 104 1.05 1.87 9.67
N TYR A 105 0.02 1.06 9.41
CA TYR A 105 -1.25 1.48 8.80
C TYR A 105 -2.39 1.56 9.81
N ASP A 106 -2.20 1.05 11.03
CA ASP A 106 -3.20 1.12 12.10
C ASP A 106 -3.54 2.58 12.44
N GLY A 107 -4.84 2.88 12.51
CA GLY A 107 -5.35 4.25 12.71
C GLY A 107 -5.34 5.15 11.47
N TYR A 108 -4.67 4.75 10.38
CA TYR A 108 -4.62 5.51 9.12
C TYR A 108 -5.41 4.87 7.98
N ALA A 109 -5.57 3.55 8.03
CA ALA A 109 -6.31 2.77 7.05
C ALA A 109 -7.62 2.22 7.65
N PRO A 110 -8.67 2.01 6.84
CA PRO A 110 -9.85 1.29 7.30
C PRO A 110 -9.47 -0.11 7.79
N PRO A 111 -10.10 -0.62 8.86
CA PRO A 111 -9.87 -1.97 9.33
C PRO A 111 -10.25 -2.98 8.24
N ASN A 112 -9.51 -4.10 8.18
CA ASN A 112 -9.72 -5.16 7.20
C ASN A 112 -9.78 -4.65 5.74
N SER A 113 -8.92 -3.70 5.37
CA SER A 113 -8.87 -3.13 4.00
C SER A 113 -7.60 -3.47 3.22
N PHE A 114 -6.64 -4.15 3.86
CA PHE A 114 -5.32 -4.47 3.32
C PHE A 114 -4.76 -5.75 3.95
N ILE A 115 -3.76 -6.30 3.30
CA ILE A 115 -2.98 -7.47 3.76
C ILE A 115 -1.56 -6.97 4.01
N ALA A 116 -0.95 -7.32 5.14
CA ALA A 116 0.43 -6.95 5.43
C ALA A 116 1.37 -8.14 5.25
N MET A 117 2.57 -7.90 4.75
CA MET A 117 3.58 -8.94 4.58
C MET A 117 4.05 -9.51 5.93
N ASP A 118 4.07 -8.68 6.98
CA ASP A 118 4.50 -9.09 8.32
C ASP A 118 3.46 -9.90 9.12
N ASP A 119 2.26 -10.11 8.55
CA ASP A 119 1.28 -11.06 9.07
C ASP A 119 1.70 -12.52 8.86
N PHE A 120 2.70 -12.77 8.01
CA PHE A 120 3.15 -14.10 7.62
C PHE A 120 4.63 -14.29 7.99
N GLU A 121 4.99 -15.51 8.38
CA GLU A 121 6.35 -15.89 8.74
C GLU A 121 7.20 -16.19 7.50
N SER A 122 6.59 -16.41 6.33
CA SER A 122 7.33 -16.68 5.09
C SER A 122 6.59 -16.20 3.82
N PRO A 123 7.30 -16.01 2.69
CA PRO A 123 6.65 -15.76 1.40
C PRO A 123 5.76 -16.92 0.93
N GLU A 124 6.05 -18.15 1.38
CA GLU A 124 5.23 -19.33 1.09
C GLU A 124 3.88 -19.26 1.76
N GLU A 125 3.86 -19.01 3.06
CA GLU A 125 2.64 -18.88 3.85
C GLU A 125 1.75 -17.76 3.29
N MET A 126 2.35 -16.60 2.99
CA MET A 126 1.65 -15.52 2.31
C MET A 126 1.12 -15.95 0.94
N GLY A 127 1.92 -16.68 0.17
CA GLY A 127 1.55 -17.19 -1.15
C GLY A 127 0.34 -18.13 -1.11
N VAL A 128 0.32 -19.07 -0.16
CA VAL A 128 -0.78 -19.99 0.12
C VAL A 128 -2.04 -19.20 0.49
N PHE A 129 -1.94 -18.31 1.47
CA PHE A 129 -3.06 -17.48 1.93
C PHE A 129 -3.68 -16.67 0.79
N LEU A 130 -2.88 -15.99 -0.03
CA LEU A 130 -3.38 -15.18 -1.15
C LEU A 130 -4.03 -16.05 -2.23
N ASN A 131 -3.52 -17.26 -2.47
CA ASN A 131 -4.11 -18.23 -3.39
C ASN A 131 -5.47 -18.76 -2.88
N GLU A 132 -5.60 -19.03 -1.59
CA GLU A 132 -6.88 -19.41 -1.01
C GLU A 132 -7.88 -18.25 -1.05
N LEU A 133 -7.43 -17.06 -0.66
CA LEU A 133 -8.26 -15.86 -0.61
C LEU A 133 -8.79 -15.48 -1.99
N LYS A 134 -7.98 -15.51 -3.05
CA LYS A 134 -8.45 -15.17 -4.41
C LYS A 134 -9.47 -16.17 -4.96
N ASN A 135 -9.50 -17.39 -4.43
CA ASN A 135 -10.44 -18.45 -4.82
C ASN A 135 -11.70 -18.47 -3.93
N ASN A 136 -11.66 -17.86 -2.75
CA ASN A 136 -12.80 -17.71 -1.87
C ASN A 136 -13.45 -16.32 -2.02
N LYS A 137 -14.48 -16.26 -2.87
CA LYS A 137 -15.20 -15.00 -3.14
C LYS A 137 -15.75 -14.34 -1.88
N THR A 138 -16.29 -15.12 -0.95
CA THR A 138 -16.93 -14.59 0.25
C THR A 138 -15.90 -13.89 1.14
N GLU A 139 -14.77 -14.56 1.40
CA GLU A 139 -13.67 -13.99 2.20
C GLU A 139 -13.00 -12.82 1.48
N TYR A 140 -12.74 -12.93 0.17
CA TYR A 140 -12.16 -11.84 -0.61
C TYR A 140 -12.99 -10.56 -0.53
N LEU A 141 -14.33 -10.68 -0.61
CA LEU A 141 -15.21 -9.52 -0.58
C LEU A 141 -15.30 -8.84 0.79
N LYS A 142 -14.91 -9.51 1.89
CA LYS A 142 -14.82 -8.90 3.23
C LYS A 142 -13.83 -7.73 3.28
N TYR A 143 -12.77 -7.80 2.48
CA TYR A 143 -11.75 -6.74 2.38
C TYR A 143 -12.26 -5.41 1.79
N PHE A 144 -13.51 -5.36 1.33
CA PHE A 144 -14.12 -4.16 0.76
C PHE A 144 -15.30 -3.65 1.60
N GLU A 145 -15.61 -4.29 2.72
CA GLU A 145 -16.78 -3.94 3.54
C GLU A 145 -16.65 -2.59 4.24
N TYR A 146 -15.43 -2.14 4.50
CA TYR A 146 -15.17 -0.81 5.04
C TYR A 146 -15.82 0.31 4.18
N ARG A 147 -16.04 0.10 2.88
CA ARG A 147 -16.72 1.06 2.00
C ARG A 147 -18.20 1.24 2.32
N LYS A 148 -18.83 0.27 3.00
CA LYS A 148 -20.20 0.41 3.52
C LYS A 148 -20.24 1.35 4.73
N LEU A 149 -19.11 1.57 5.40
CA LEU A 149 -18.98 2.41 6.60
C LEU A 149 -18.66 3.88 6.26
N GLY A 150 -18.80 4.29 4.99
CA GLY A 150 -18.63 5.69 4.57
C GLY A 150 -17.20 6.10 4.23
N TRP A 151 -16.25 5.15 4.15
CA TRP A 151 -14.93 5.42 3.59
C TRP A 151 -15.05 5.68 2.08
N GLU A 152 -14.88 6.94 1.68
CA GLU A 152 -14.93 7.40 0.29
C GLU A 152 -13.76 8.34 -0.03
N GLN A 153 -13.18 8.20 -1.23
CA GLN A 153 -12.29 9.24 -1.76
C GLN A 153 -13.15 10.33 -2.37
N LYS A 154 -13.11 11.53 -1.79
CA LYS A 154 -13.68 12.69 -2.46
C LYS A 154 -12.79 13.05 -3.65
N LYS A 155 -13.39 13.16 -4.84
CA LYS A 155 -12.69 13.62 -6.06
C LYS A 155 -12.07 15.00 -5.86
N GLU A 156 -12.72 15.82 -5.05
CA GLU A 156 -12.20 17.10 -4.61
C GLU A 156 -11.31 16.89 -3.39
N ILE A 157 -10.00 16.93 -3.63
CA ILE A 157 -9.05 17.26 -2.57
C ILE A 157 -9.10 18.79 -2.49
N PRO A 158 -9.59 19.40 -1.39
CA PRO A 158 -9.39 20.83 -1.18
C PRO A 158 -7.91 21.11 -1.39
N SER A 159 -7.56 22.10 -2.22
CA SER A 159 -6.16 22.42 -2.54
C SER A 159 -5.28 22.18 -1.32
N THR A 160 -4.39 21.18 -1.38
CA THR A 160 -3.56 20.78 -0.24
C THR A 160 -2.77 21.99 0.28
N ARG A 161 -2.47 22.93 -0.63
CA ARG A 161 -1.86 24.24 -0.34
C ARG A 161 -2.77 25.13 0.51
N CYS A 162 -4.07 25.21 0.21
CA CYS A 162 -5.03 25.97 1.01
C CYS A 162 -5.22 25.37 2.41
N PHE A 163 -5.32 24.03 2.50
CA PHE A 163 -5.39 23.35 3.80
C PHE A 163 -4.12 23.61 4.63
N LEU A 164 -2.94 23.40 4.02
CA LEU A 164 -1.66 23.69 4.66
C LEU A 164 -1.58 25.15 5.10
N CYS A 165 -1.94 26.10 4.22
CA CYS A 165 -1.95 27.52 4.56
C CYS A 165 -2.85 27.83 5.76
N LYS A 166 -4.05 27.24 5.81
CA LYS A 166 -4.97 27.38 6.95
C LYS A 166 -4.34 26.86 8.25
N GLU A 167 -3.71 25.69 8.22
CA GLU A 167 -3.05 25.12 9.40
C GLU A 167 -1.80 25.92 9.81
N LEU A 168 -1.02 26.42 8.85
CA LEU A 168 0.12 27.31 9.12
C LEU A 168 -0.32 28.64 9.75
N ILE A 169 -1.43 29.23 9.28
CA ILE A 169 -2.01 30.45 9.89
C ILE A 169 -2.45 30.17 11.32
N LYS A 170 -3.13 29.04 11.58
CA LYS A 170 -3.51 28.63 12.94
C LYS A 170 -2.29 28.42 13.83
N PHE A 171 -1.27 27.73 13.33
CA PHE A 171 -0.02 27.50 14.05
C PHE A 171 0.66 28.82 14.40
N HIS A 172 0.80 29.74 13.45
CA HIS A 172 1.35 31.07 13.68
C HIS A 172 0.55 31.85 14.75
N LYS A 173 -0.78 31.87 14.64
CA LYS A 173 -1.67 32.52 15.62
C LYS A 173 -1.58 31.91 17.02
N SER A 174 -1.27 30.62 17.14
CA SER A 174 -1.13 29.95 18.43
C SER A 174 0.07 30.43 19.24
N LYS A 175 1.04 31.12 18.60
CA LYS A 175 2.32 31.53 19.19
C LYS A 175 3.15 30.38 19.78
N LYS A 176 2.74 29.12 19.56
CA LYS A 176 3.51 27.93 19.92
C LYS A 176 4.76 27.90 19.05
N HIS A 177 5.91 27.72 19.68
CA HIS A 177 7.16 27.49 18.98
C HIS A 177 7.84 26.26 19.57
N SER A 178 8.59 25.56 18.72
CA SER A 178 9.44 24.45 19.11
C SER A 178 10.77 24.63 18.42
N VAL A 179 11.86 24.47 19.15
CA VAL A 179 13.22 24.56 18.61
C VAL A 179 13.78 23.15 18.56
N TYR A 180 14.22 22.74 17.38
CA TYR A 180 14.87 21.46 17.16
C TYR A 180 16.32 21.76 16.76
N PRO A 181 17.29 21.68 17.71
CA PRO A 181 18.69 22.01 17.44
C PRO A 181 19.30 21.15 16.34
N ASP A 182 18.83 19.90 16.23
CA ASP A 182 19.19 18.96 15.18
C ASP A 182 17.91 18.40 14.56
N ILE A 183 17.54 18.96 13.40
CA ILE A 183 16.36 18.53 12.66
C ILE A 183 16.50 17.10 12.13
N GLN A 184 17.72 16.65 11.82
CA GLN A 184 17.95 15.31 11.29
C GLN A 184 17.75 14.25 12.39
N LYS A 185 18.31 14.50 13.57
CA LYS A 185 18.10 13.66 14.75
C LYS A 185 16.61 13.61 15.11
N TRP A 186 15.95 14.77 15.20
CA TRP A 186 14.52 14.83 15.50
C TRP A 186 13.69 14.04 14.49
N GLN A 187 13.95 14.18 13.19
CA GLN A 187 13.25 13.40 12.15
C GLN A 187 13.48 11.90 12.31
N LYS A 188 14.73 11.48 12.56
CA LYS A 188 15.08 10.07 12.73
C LYS A 188 14.36 9.45 13.94
N GLU A 189 14.30 10.18 15.05
CA GLU A 189 13.64 9.74 16.29
C GLU A 189 12.10 9.76 16.15
N SER A 190 11.54 10.73 15.43
CA SER A 190 10.08 10.91 15.30
C SER A 190 9.42 9.97 14.30
N ASN A 191 10.15 9.54 13.27
CA ASN A 191 9.58 8.70 12.21
C ASN A 191 9.54 7.21 12.57
N GLU A 192 10.13 6.80 13.71
CA GLU A 192 10.09 5.44 14.24
C GLU A 192 10.26 4.37 13.14
N CYS A 193 11.26 4.57 12.27
CA CYS A 193 11.50 3.70 11.12
C CYS A 193 11.98 2.33 11.57
N LEU A 194 11.46 1.29 10.91
CA LEU A 194 11.94 -0.07 11.10
C LEU A 194 13.32 -0.26 10.48
N PRO A 195 14.10 -1.25 10.95
CA PRO A 195 15.39 -1.59 10.37
C PRO A 195 15.29 -1.90 8.87
N GLU A 196 16.37 -1.63 8.14
CA GLU A 196 16.44 -1.97 6.73
C GLU A 196 16.22 -3.47 6.49
N ASN A 197 15.49 -3.76 5.42
CA ASN A 197 15.10 -5.11 5.04
C ASN A 197 14.31 -5.83 6.14
N TYR A 198 13.44 -5.12 6.87
CA TYR A 198 12.60 -5.71 7.92
C TYR A 198 11.84 -6.96 7.45
N ILE A 199 11.10 -6.89 6.33
CA ILE A 199 10.36 -8.05 5.79
C ILE A 199 11.31 -9.15 5.30
N PRO A 200 12.34 -8.87 4.48
CA PRO A 200 13.30 -9.91 4.10
C PRO A 200 13.96 -10.63 5.28
N ARG A 201 14.28 -9.91 6.36
CA ARG A 201 14.81 -10.49 7.61
C ARG A 201 13.77 -11.35 8.32
N LYS A 202 12.54 -10.86 8.47
CA LYS A 202 11.44 -11.65 9.08
C LYS A 202 11.22 -12.97 8.33
N TRP A 203 11.26 -12.92 7.00
CA TRP A 203 11.10 -14.09 6.14
C TRP A 203 12.37 -14.93 5.94
N ASN A 204 13.46 -14.64 6.66
CA ASN A 204 14.74 -15.34 6.56
C ASN A 204 15.29 -15.45 5.13
N ILE A 205 15.03 -14.45 4.27
CA ILE A 205 15.61 -14.41 2.92
C ILE A 205 17.11 -14.11 3.08
N THR A 206 17.97 -14.74 2.28
CA THR A 206 19.42 -14.53 2.32
C THR A 206 19.95 -13.97 1.00
N GLY A 207 21.13 -13.35 1.03
CA GLY A 207 21.85 -12.92 -0.18
C GLY A 207 21.30 -11.66 -0.85
N PHE A 208 20.79 -10.71 -0.06
CA PHE A 208 20.34 -9.39 -0.52
C PHE A 208 21.26 -8.26 -0.09
#